data_AF-A0A183H836-F1
#
_entry.id   AF-A0A183H836-F1
#
_cell.length_a   1.000
_cell.length_b   1.000
_cell.length_c   1.000
_cell.angle_alpha   90.00
_cell.angle_beta   90.00
_cell.angle_gamma   90.00
#
_symmetry.space_group_name_H-M   'P 1'
#
loop_
_entity.id
_entity.type
_entity.pdbx_description
1 polymer ?
#
loop_
_entity_poly.entity_id
_entity_poly.type
_entity_poly.pdbx_seq_one_letter_code
_entity_poly.pdbx_strand_id
1 'polypeptide(L)'
;MAWYIEEQRKVYLDYNATTPIDEDVKQSIVDAFEIWGNPSSNNELGKKASDVIEDARQKIAKLLHVSDKEIFFTSGGTETNIWVIYNCIEYRKAVWGRDYKPHIIVSAIEHPSILEPLRDLKKKQEIGKRSNLSILITKFAF
;
A
#
# COMPACT_ATOMS: atom_id res chain seq x y z
N MET A 1 12.12 40.29 -38.43
CA MET A 1 11.31 39.07 -38.39
C MET A 1 11.56 38.37 -37.06
N ALA A 2 10.62 38.47 -36.13
CA ALA A 2 10.66 37.74 -34.87
C ALA A 2 9.81 36.49 -35.04
N TRP A 3 10.41 35.31 -34.88
CA TRP A 3 9.70 34.04 -34.91
C TRP A 3 9.04 33.86 -33.54
N TYR A 4 7.72 33.93 -33.49
CA TYR A 4 6.94 33.64 -32.29
C TYR A 4 6.84 32.12 -32.17
N ILE A 5 7.51 31.54 -31.18
CA ILE A 5 7.29 30.14 -30.81
C ILE A 5 6.05 30.15 -29.91
N GLU A 6 4.91 29.72 -30.44
CA GLU A 6 3.74 29.45 -29.59
C GLU A 6 4.11 28.38 -28.55
N GLU A 7 3.80 28.68 -27.29
CA GLU A 7 4.03 27.77 -26.19
C GLU A 7 3.16 26.51 -26.37
N GLN A 8 3.79 25.41 -26.77
CA GLN A 8 3.11 24.15 -27.08
C GLN A 8 2.41 23.62 -25.82
N ARG A 9 1.10 23.33 -25.93
CA ARG A 9 0.32 22.73 -24.85
C ARG A 9 0.94 21.40 -24.42
N LYS A 10 1.28 21.27 -23.14
CA LYS A 10 1.80 20.01 -22.58
C LYS A 10 0.71 18.93 -22.62
N VAL A 11 1.05 17.77 -23.16
CA VAL A 11 0.21 16.56 -23.14
C VAL A 11 0.83 15.58 -22.15
N TYR A 12 0.07 15.17 -21.14
CA TYR A 12 0.54 14.21 -20.13
C TYR A 12 0.17 12.79 -20.54
N LEU A 13 1.17 11.94 -20.76
CA LEU A 13 1.02 10.55 -21.22
C LEU A 13 1.72 9.55 -20.27
N ASP A 14 1.81 9.90 -18.98
CA ASP A 14 2.54 9.11 -17.96
C ASP A 14 1.63 8.70 -16.78
N TYR A 15 0.40 8.30 -17.08
CA TYR A 15 -0.60 7.88 -16.08
C TYR A 15 -0.18 6.65 -15.25
N ASN A 16 0.79 5.88 -15.74
CA ASN A 16 1.35 4.75 -15.00
C ASN A 16 2.26 5.19 -13.85
N ALA A 17 2.83 6.40 -13.89
CA ALA A 17 3.64 6.94 -12.80
C ALA A 17 2.76 7.57 -11.72
N THR A 18 1.80 8.40 -12.10
CA THR A 18 0.76 8.95 -11.22
C THR A 18 -0.40 9.50 -12.03
N THR A 19 -1.51 9.82 -11.37
CA THR A 19 -2.70 10.39 -12.01
C THR A 19 -3.08 11.74 -11.38
N PRO A 20 -3.66 12.67 -12.15
CA PRO A 20 -4.30 13.84 -11.56
C PRO A 20 -5.41 13.41 -10.60
N ILE A 21 -5.55 14.11 -9.47
CA ILE A 21 -6.62 13.85 -8.51
C ILE A 21 -7.95 14.23 -9.16
N ASP A 22 -8.94 13.33 -9.09
CA ASP A 22 -10.31 13.61 -9.51
C ASP A 22 -10.94 14.71 -8.64
N GLU A 23 -11.73 15.61 -9.22
CA GLU A 23 -12.24 16.78 -8.48
C GLU A 23 -13.16 16.38 -7.32
N ASP A 24 -13.93 15.29 -7.45
CA ASP A 24 -14.79 14.78 -6.37
C ASP A 24 -13.96 14.22 -5.21
N VAL A 25 -12.82 13.58 -5.53
CA VAL A 25 -11.86 13.09 -4.53
C VAL A 25 -11.21 14.27 -3.80
N LYS A 26 -10.81 15.31 -4.55
CA LYS A 26 -10.22 16.51 -3.98
C LYS A 26 -11.21 17.22 -3.05
N GLN A 27 -12.47 17.36 -3.44
CA GLN A 27 -13.50 17.94 -2.58
C GLN A 27 -13.72 17.10 -1.33
N SER A 28 -13.78 15.76 -1.45
CA SER A 28 -13.93 14.86 -0.30
C SER A 28 -12.78 15.00 0.70
N ILE A 29 -11.55 15.22 0.23
CA ILE A 29 -10.39 15.49 1.09
C ILE A 29 -10.53 16.84 1.80
N VAL A 30 -10.97 17.88 1.09
CA VAL A 30 -11.23 19.21 1.69
C VAL A 30 -12.27 19.11 2.78
N ASP A 31 -13.39 18.43 2.52
CA ASP A 31 -14.47 18.24 3.49
C ASP A 31 -14.01 17.43 4.71
N ALA A 32 -13.11 16.46 4.51
CA ALA A 32 -12.54 15.68 5.60
C ALA A 32 -11.69 16.52 6.57
N PHE A 33 -11.09 17.64 6.13
CA PHE A 33 -10.33 18.52 7.04
C PHE A 33 -11.22 19.20 8.09
N GLU A 34 -12.52 19.38 7.83
CA GLU A 34 -13.47 19.90 8.81
C GLU A 34 -13.76 18.88 9.94
N ILE A 35 -13.45 17.60 9.70
CA ILE A 35 -13.64 16.49 10.63
C ILE A 35 -12.30 16.15 11.30
N TRP A 36 -11.81 17.09 12.11
CA TRP A 36 -10.46 17.06 12.70
C TRP A 36 -10.32 16.23 13.99
N GLY A 37 -11.41 15.64 14.49
CA GLY A 37 -11.40 14.85 15.72
C GLY A 37 -10.49 13.62 15.63
N ASN A 38 -9.85 13.25 16.75
CA ASN A 38 -9.07 12.00 16.79
C ASN A 38 -10.04 10.79 16.80
N PRO A 39 -10.01 9.91 15.79
CA PRO A 39 -10.95 8.79 15.64
C PRO A 39 -10.87 7.76 16.79
N SER A 40 -9.81 7.78 17.60
CA SER A 40 -9.66 6.93 18.79
C SER A 40 -10.30 7.53 20.05
N SER A 41 -10.89 8.72 19.97
CA SER A 41 -11.54 9.39 21.10
C SER A 41 -13.00 8.99 21.25
N ASN A 42 -13.47 8.78 22.47
CA ASN A 42 -14.86 8.40 22.77
C ASN A 42 -15.87 9.58 22.75
N ASN A 43 -15.41 10.80 22.46
CA ASN A 43 -16.27 11.98 22.37
C ASN A 43 -16.95 12.07 20.98
N GLU A 44 -17.91 12.99 20.84
CA GLU A 44 -18.68 13.12 19.59
C GLU A 44 -17.81 13.44 18.37
N LEU A 45 -16.75 14.22 18.53
CA LEU A 45 -15.82 14.56 17.44
C LEU A 45 -15.02 13.33 16.98
N GLY A 46 -14.55 12.52 17.93
CA GLY A 46 -13.85 11.27 17.63
C GLY A 46 -14.76 10.24 16.95
N LYS A 47 -16.00 10.11 17.39
CA LYS A 47 -17.00 9.26 16.73
C LYS A 47 -17.24 9.68 15.28
N LYS A 48 -17.47 10.98 15.03
CA LYS A 48 -17.63 11.50 13.66
C LYS A 48 -16.43 11.19 12.76
N ALA A 49 -15.20 11.35 13.26
CA ALA A 49 -14.00 11.01 12.50
C ALA A 49 -13.88 9.49 12.24
N SER A 50 -14.23 8.66 13.23
CA SER A 50 -14.24 7.21 13.11
C SER A 50 -15.25 6.73 12.06
N ASP A 51 -16.46 7.31 12.07
CA ASP A 51 -17.54 6.98 11.13
C ASP A 51 -17.13 7.24 9.68
N VAL A 52 -16.40 8.34 9.41
CA VAL A 52 -15.87 8.67 8.07
C VAL A 52 -14.86 7.64 7.58
N ILE A 53 -13.94 7.22 8.47
CA ILE A 53 -12.93 6.20 8.15
C ILE A 53 -13.61 4.85 7.87
N GLU A 54 -14.65 4.51 8.62
CA GLU A 54 -15.36 3.24 8.46
C GLU A 54 -16.23 3.22 7.20
N ASP A 55 -16.89 4.33 6.85
CA ASP A 55 -17.59 4.47 5.57
C ASP A 55 -16.61 4.33 4.38
N ALA A 56 -15.43 4.95 4.45
CA ALA A 56 -14.39 4.78 3.45
C ALA A 56 -13.93 3.31 3.34
N ARG A 57 -13.77 2.62 4.48
CA ARG A 57 -13.39 1.20 4.53
C ARG A 57 -14.43 0.32 3.83
N GLN A 58 -15.72 0.53 4.13
CA GLN A 58 -16.83 -0.22 3.53
C GLN A 58 -16.93 0.02 2.02
N LYS A 59 -16.74 1.26 1.57
CA LYS A 59 -16.72 1.60 0.14
C LYS A 59 -15.60 0.86 -0.60
N ILE A 60 -14.39 0.83 -0.05
CA ILE A 60 -13.25 0.09 -0.62
C ILE A 60 -13.51 -1.42 -0.61
N ALA A 61 -13.99 -1.96 0.52
CA ALA A 61 -14.30 -3.38 0.64
C ALA A 61 -15.34 -3.83 -0.40
N LYS A 62 -16.39 -3.03 -0.61
CA LYS A 62 -17.41 -3.26 -1.64
C LYS A 62 -16.82 -3.22 -3.05
N LEU A 63 -15.95 -2.25 -3.34
CA LEU A 63 -15.28 -2.11 -4.64
C LEU A 63 -14.40 -3.34 -4.95
N LEU A 64 -13.73 -3.89 -3.94
CA LEU A 64 -12.83 -5.03 -4.07
C LEU A 64 -13.51 -6.39 -3.86
N HIS A 65 -14.80 -6.41 -3.51
CA HIS A 65 -15.57 -7.62 -3.18
C HIS A 65 -14.99 -8.44 -2.02
N VAL A 66 -14.52 -7.76 -0.97
CA VAL A 66 -13.94 -8.36 0.24
C VAL A 66 -14.69 -7.91 1.48
N SER A 67 -14.37 -8.51 2.63
CA SER A 67 -14.86 -8.06 3.93
C SER A 67 -14.19 -6.72 4.32
N ASP A 68 -14.91 -5.86 5.02
CA ASP A 68 -14.35 -4.63 5.62
C ASP A 68 -13.17 -4.93 6.55
N LYS A 69 -13.21 -6.05 7.28
CA LYS A 69 -12.13 -6.55 8.15
C LYS A 69 -10.84 -6.89 7.42
N GLU A 70 -10.86 -7.00 6.10
CA GLU A 70 -9.68 -7.27 5.28
C GLU A 70 -9.01 -5.98 4.77
N ILE A 71 -9.64 -4.82 4.97
CA ILE A 71 -9.10 -3.53 4.53
C ILE A 71 -8.26 -2.90 5.63
N PHE A 72 -6.98 -2.67 5.34
CA PHE A 72 -6.04 -1.96 6.20
C PHE A 72 -5.54 -0.71 5.48
N PHE A 73 -5.68 0.45 6.10
CA PHE A 73 -5.13 1.71 5.56
C PHE A 73 -3.64 1.79 5.85
N THR A 74 -2.85 2.13 4.83
CA THR A 74 -1.42 2.40 4.90
C THR A 74 -1.15 3.75 4.23
N SER A 75 0.07 4.27 4.33
CA SER A 75 0.47 5.50 3.62
C SER A 75 0.59 5.32 2.10
N GLY A 76 0.59 4.08 1.61
CA GLY A 76 0.59 3.79 0.18
C GLY A 76 1.22 2.44 -0.18
N GLY A 77 1.57 2.33 -1.46
CA GLY A 77 1.98 1.05 -2.04
C GLY A 77 3.28 0.47 -1.50
N THR A 78 4.29 1.32 -1.32
CA THR A 78 5.59 0.91 -0.79
C THR A 78 5.48 0.38 0.64
N GLU A 79 4.73 1.06 1.51
CA GLU A 79 4.50 0.60 2.88
C GLU A 79 3.77 -0.75 2.89
N THR A 80 2.69 -0.87 2.11
CA THR A 80 1.88 -2.10 2.03
C THR A 80 2.72 -3.32 1.66
N ASN A 81 3.52 -3.20 0.59
CA ASN A 81 4.39 -4.27 0.11
C ASN A 81 5.41 -4.70 1.15
N ILE A 82 6.07 -3.73 1.80
CA ILE A 82 7.03 -3.98 2.87
C ILE A 82 6.34 -4.65 4.05
N TRP A 83 5.21 -4.10 4.50
CA TRP A 83 4.46 -4.59 5.64
C TRP A 83 4.09 -6.06 5.48
N VAL A 84 3.59 -6.48 4.32
CA VAL A 84 3.25 -7.89 4.08
C VAL A 84 4.48 -8.78 4.09
N ILE A 85 5.58 -8.39 3.43
CA ILE A 85 6.82 -9.18 3.42
C ILE A 85 7.29 -9.47 4.84
N TYR A 86 7.39 -8.44 5.67
CA TYR A 86 7.87 -8.58 7.05
C TYR A 86 6.90 -9.40 7.90
N ASN A 87 5.60 -9.15 7.82
CA ASN A 87 4.61 -9.92 8.60
C ASN A 87 4.57 -11.40 8.20
N CYS A 88 4.67 -11.72 6.90
CA CYS A 88 4.74 -13.11 6.47
C CYS A 88 5.99 -13.81 7.04
N ILE A 89 7.14 -13.14 7.06
CA ILE A 89 8.37 -13.70 7.62
C ILE A 89 8.24 -13.90 9.14
N GLU A 90 7.78 -12.90 9.86
CA GLU A 90 7.62 -12.96 11.32
C GLU A 90 6.57 -14.01 11.72
N TYR A 91 5.47 -14.12 10.98
CA TYR A 91 4.49 -15.18 11.16
C TYR A 91 5.12 -16.57 10.97
N ARG A 92 5.92 -16.78 9.91
CA ARG A 92 6.63 -18.05 9.72
C ARG A 92 7.60 -18.33 10.88
N LYS A 93 8.37 -17.35 11.32
CA LYS A 93 9.27 -17.53 12.48
C LYS A 93 8.52 -17.84 13.77
N ALA A 94 7.34 -17.24 13.98
CA ALA A 94 6.51 -17.53 15.14
C ALA A 94 6.01 -18.98 15.17
N VAL A 95 5.68 -19.54 14.01
CA VAL A 95 5.16 -20.92 13.88
C VAL A 95 6.28 -21.98 13.88
N TRP A 96 7.41 -21.73 13.21
CA TRP A 96 8.47 -22.72 13.00
C TRP A 96 9.75 -22.48 13.83
N GLY A 97 9.79 -21.42 14.65
CA GLY A 97 10.91 -21.05 15.50
C GLY A 97 11.69 -19.83 14.98
N ARG A 98 12.31 -19.06 15.89
CA ARG A 98 12.98 -17.79 15.55
C ARG A 98 14.13 -17.94 14.55
N ASP A 99 14.81 -19.09 14.57
CA ASP A 99 15.91 -19.41 13.65
C ASP A 99 15.41 -19.90 12.28
N TYR A 100 14.10 -20.08 12.10
CA TYR A 100 13.51 -20.49 10.84
C TYR A 100 13.64 -19.39 9.78
N LYS A 101 14.19 -19.75 8.62
CA LYS A 101 14.41 -18.84 7.49
C LYS A 101 13.47 -19.22 6.34
N PRO A 102 12.34 -18.53 6.15
CA PRO A 102 11.38 -18.88 5.12
C PRO A 102 11.98 -18.71 3.72
N HIS A 103 11.62 -19.62 2.81
CA HIS A 103 11.89 -19.44 1.38
C HIS A 103 10.84 -18.52 0.77
N ILE A 104 11.25 -17.56 -0.06
CA ILE A 104 10.33 -16.60 -0.70
C ILE A 104 10.44 -16.75 -2.22
N ILE A 105 9.29 -16.86 -2.88
CA ILE A 105 9.14 -16.91 -4.33
C ILE A 105 8.50 -15.60 -4.79
N VAL A 106 9.20 -14.92 -5.70
CA VAL A 106 8.76 -13.68 -6.36
C VAL A 106 9.16 -13.72 -7.83
N SER A 107 8.45 -12.95 -8.67
CA SER A 107 8.85 -12.74 -10.06
C SER A 107 10.11 -11.87 -10.18
N ALA A 108 10.79 -11.94 -11.33
CA ALA A 108 11.93 -11.09 -11.62
C ALA A 108 11.54 -9.65 -12.02
N ILE A 109 10.24 -9.42 -12.31
CA ILE A 109 9.70 -8.13 -12.79
C ILE A 109 8.90 -7.36 -11.74
N GLU A 110 9.03 -7.72 -10.46
CA GLU A 110 8.32 -7.02 -9.39
C GLU A 110 8.86 -5.60 -9.17
N HIS A 111 8.01 -4.73 -8.60
CA HIS A 111 8.37 -3.36 -8.25
C HIS A 111 9.55 -3.32 -7.22
N PRO A 112 10.40 -2.27 -7.21
CA PRO A 112 11.48 -2.14 -6.23
C PRO A 112 11.06 -2.26 -4.76
N SER A 113 9.84 -1.86 -4.40
CA SER A 113 9.30 -2.02 -3.04
C SER A 113 9.10 -3.49 -2.61
N ILE A 114 9.18 -4.45 -3.54
CA ILE A 114 9.25 -5.89 -3.26
C ILE A 114 10.70 -6.37 -3.33
N LEU A 115 11.41 -6.04 -4.42
CA LEU A 115 12.73 -6.61 -4.69
C LEU A 115 13.82 -6.13 -3.73
N GLU A 116 13.84 -4.83 -3.37
CA GLU A 116 14.89 -4.29 -2.50
C GLU A 116 14.81 -4.82 -1.06
N PRO A 117 13.65 -4.85 -0.40
CA PRO A 117 13.54 -5.46 0.93
C PRO A 117 13.98 -6.93 0.94
N LEU A 118 13.60 -7.71 -0.09
CA LEU A 118 13.99 -9.11 -0.19
C LEU A 118 15.49 -9.30 -0.41
N ARG A 119 16.14 -8.43 -1.19
CA ARG A 119 17.60 -8.43 -1.34
C ARG A 119 18.29 -8.14 -0.01
N ASP A 120 17.78 -7.19 0.76
CA ASP A 120 18.36 -6.84 2.05
C ASP A 120 18.14 -7.93 3.11
N LEU A 121 16.94 -8.53 3.16
CA LEU A 121 16.66 -9.69 4.01
C LEU A 121 17.54 -10.89 3.65
N LYS A 122 17.83 -11.10 2.36
CA LYS A 122 18.76 -12.14 1.90
C LYS A 122 20.19 -11.86 2.35
N LYS A 123 20.67 -10.60 2.27
CA LYS A 123 22.00 -10.19 2.76
C LYS A 123 22.10 -10.40 4.28
N LYS A 124 21.05 -10.07 5.02
CA LYS A 124 20.94 -10.29 6.48
C LYS A 124 20.74 -11.76 6.87
N GLN A 125 20.59 -12.66 5.88
CA GLN A 125 20.32 -14.08 6.08
C GLN A 125 19.03 -14.36 6.88
N GLU A 126 18.01 -13.51 6.74
CA GLU A 126 16.69 -13.68 7.38
C GLU A 126 15.76 -14.61 6.58
N ILE A 127 16.12 -14.93 5.34
CA ILE A 127 15.34 -15.76 4.41
C ILE A 127 16.20 -16.86 3.76
N GLY A 128 15.59 -18.00 3.45
CA GLY A 128 16.25 -19.23 3.02
C GLY A 128 16.60 -19.28 1.52
N LYS A 129 17.60 -20.09 1.15
CA LYS A 129 18.13 -20.17 -0.23
C LYS A 129 17.46 -21.21 -1.14
N ARG A 130 16.82 -22.28 -0.63
CA ARG A 130 16.05 -23.25 -1.47
C ARG A 130 15.31 -24.42 -0.77
N SER A 131 15.27 -24.55 0.56
CA SER A 131 14.88 -25.84 1.17
C SER A 131 13.70 -25.87 2.14
N ASN A 132 13.04 -24.78 2.52
CA ASN A 132 11.92 -24.84 3.46
C ASN A 132 10.79 -23.88 3.06
N LEU A 133 9.57 -24.43 2.88
CA LEU A 133 8.26 -23.77 2.74
C LEU A 133 8.24 -22.38 2.07
N SER A 134 7.76 -22.34 0.82
CA SER A 134 7.70 -21.13 0.01
C SER A 134 6.60 -20.16 0.44
N ILE A 135 6.91 -18.87 0.54
CA ILE A 135 5.94 -17.76 0.47
C ILE A 135 5.86 -17.34 -0.98
N LEU A 136 4.70 -17.51 -1.62
CA LEU A 136 4.42 -16.95 -2.93
C LEU A 136 3.82 -15.56 -2.73
N ILE A 137 4.53 -14.51 -3.18
CA ILE A 137 3.96 -13.17 -3.24
C ILE A 137 3.54 -12.95 -4.68
N THR A 138 2.30 -13.29 -5.01
CA THR A 138 1.72 -13.00 -6.32
C THR A 138 0.88 -11.74 -6.24
N LYS A 139 1.36 -10.68 -6.89
CA LYS A 139 0.66 -9.43 -7.21
C LYS A 139 -0.03 -8.73 -6.03
N PHE A 140 0.66 -7.75 -5.46
CA PHE A 140 -0.03 -6.60 -4.89
C PHE A 140 -0.48 -5.71 -6.04
N ALA A 141 -1.78 -5.42 -6.10
CA ALA A 141 -2.35 -4.56 -7.11
C ALA A 141 -1.74 -3.16 -7.03
N PHE A 142 -1.01 -2.77 -8.07
CA PHE A 142 -0.93 -1.40 -8.55
C PHE A 142 -1.41 -1.43 -10.00
#